data_AF-A0A7X7FPE7-F1
#
_entry.id   AF-A0A7X7FPE7-F1
#
_cell.length_a   1.000
_cell.length_b   1.000
_cell.length_c   1.000
_cell.angle_alpha   90.00
_cell.angle_beta   90.00
_cell.angle_gamma   90.00
#
_symmetry.space_group_name_H-M   'P 1'
#
loop_
_entity.id
_entity.type
_entity.pdbx_description
1 polymer ?
#
loop_
_entity_poly.entity_id
_entity_poly.type
_entity_poly.pdbx_seq_one_letter_code
_entity_poly.pdbx_strand_id
1 'polypeptide(L)'
;MNQSLRKTLKTLRLSGLADTLEVRLQEAGANRLSHEEFLELIVQDEVNVRQQRLLARRVKAAAFGQTRLLEDFDFAFNPSVKRKQIFDLSTCLFIREHRDLLFVGPPGVGKTHLAQAIGHQAIRCGFQVYYRSIFDLVRDFLEEETLAGATKGLSRYLKPDLLIIDDMGLKQLPKKSGEY
;
A
#
# COMPACT_ATOMS: atom_id res chain seq x y z
N MET A 1 1.12 -11.95 34.17
CA MET A 1 0.59 -12.95 33.21
C MET A 1 1.25 -14.33 33.38
N ASN A 2 0.50 -15.43 33.26
CA ASN A 2 1.01 -16.82 33.40
C ASN A 2 2.07 -17.14 32.33
N GLN A 3 3.23 -17.69 32.72
CA GLN A 3 4.34 -18.00 31.80
C GLN A 3 3.95 -19.04 30.72
N SER A 4 3.13 -20.03 31.06
CA SER A 4 2.63 -21.04 30.11
C SER A 4 1.77 -20.41 29.02
N LEU A 5 0.91 -19.45 29.40
CA LEU A 5 0.07 -18.71 28.48
C LEU A 5 0.90 -17.87 27.51
N ARG A 6 1.90 -17.11 28.01
CA ARG A 6 2.81 -16.32 27.14
C ARG A 6 3.50 -17.20 26.10
N LYS A 7 3.98 -18.38 26.49
CA LYS A 7 4.66 -19.31 25.58
C LYS A 7 3.71 -19.80 24.49
N THR A 8 2.49 -20.17 24.86
CA THR A 8 1.44 -20.65 23.94
C THR A 8 1.04 -19.57 22.94
N LEU A 9 0.84 -18.34 23.39
CA LEU A 9 0.51 -17.20 22.53
C LEU A 9 1.60 -16.92 21.49
N LYS A 10 2.88 -17.05 21.87
CA LYS A 10 4.00 -16.95 20.92
C LYS A 10 3.99 -18.07 19.90
N THR A 11 3.75 -19.32 20.31
CA THR A 11 3.66 -20.47 19.41
C THR A 11 2.54 -20.29 18.38
N LEU A 12 1.38 -19.77 18.80
CA LEU A 12 0.23 -19.48 17.93
C LEU A 12 0.38 -18.19 17.11
N ARG A 13 1.49 -17.44 17.29
CA ARG A 13 1.73 -16.14 16.66
C ARG A 13 0.62 -15.12 16.95
N LEU A 14 0.14 -15.10 18.20
CA LEU A 14 -0.87 -14.17 18.71
C LEU A 14 -0.18 -12.99 19.42
N SER A 15 0.62 -12.24 18.68
CA SER A 15 1.45 -11.18 19.26
C SER A 15 0.64 -9.97 19.73
N GLY A 16 -0.40 -9.57 19.00
CA GLY A 16 -1.26 -8.46 19.41
C GLY A 16 -1.95 -8.77 20.73
N LEU A 17 -2.51 -9.98 20.84
CA LEU A 17 -3.08 -10.46 22.10
C LEU A 17 -2.02 -10.53 23.21
N ALA A 18 -0.83 -11.08 22.94
CA ALA A 18 0.22 -11.18 23.94
C ALA A 18 0.67 -9.82 24.50
N ASP A 19 0.63 -8.77 23.68
CA ASP A 19 1.02 -7.41 24.05
C ASP A 19 -0.10 -6.68 24.83
N THR A 20 -1.38 -6.93 24.53
CA THR A 20 -2.52 -6.22 25.15
C THR A 20 -3.20 -6.99 26.29
N LEU A 21 -2.92 -8.29 26.47
CA LEU A 21 -3.69 -9.16 27.38
C LEU A 21 -3.78 -8.64 28.82
N GLU A 22 -2.69 -8.10 29.37
CA GLU A 22 -2.70 -7.63 30.76
C GLU A 22 -3.64 -6.43 30.94
N VAL A 23 -3.70 -5.53 29.95
CA VAL A 23 -4.62 -4.39 29.94
C VAL A 23 -6.07 -4.88 29.77
N ARG A 24 -6.31 -5.80 28.83
CA ARG A 24 -7.65 -6.34 28.57
C ARG A 24 -8.22 -7.14 29.75
N LEU A 25 -7.37 -7.84 30.51
CA LEU A 25 -7.80 -8.54 31.72
C LEU A 25 -8.27 -7.57 32.82
N GLN A 26 -7.61 -6.42 32.97
CA GLN A 26 -8.04 -5.38 33.90
C GLN A 26 -9.36 -4.73 33.45
N GLU A 27 -9.48 -4.44 32.15
CA GLU A 27 -10.69 -3.89 31.55
C GLU A 27 -11.89 -4.82 31.71
N ALA A 28 -11.71 -6.12 31.47
CA ALA A 28 -12.76 -7.12 31.66
C ALA A 28 -13.25 -7.18 33.11
N GLY A 29 -12.33 -7.09 34.08
CA GLY A 29 -12.66 -7.04 35.50
C GLY A 29 -13.41 -5.76 35.89
N ALA A 30 -12.98 -4.61 35.39
CA ALA A 30 -13.58 -3.31 35.69
C ALA A 30 -14.98 -3.15 35.08
N ASN A 31 -15.13 -3.56 33.81
CA ASN A 31 -16.38 -3.42 33.05
C ASN A 31 -17.32 -4.63 33.19
N ARG A 32 -16.93 -5.65 33.96
CA ARG A 32 -17.68 -6.91 34.15
C ARG A 32 -18.06 -7.58 32.82
N LEU A 33 -17.12 -7.60 31.87
CA LEU A 33 -17.32 -8.26 30.59
C LEU A 33 -17.62 -9.74 30.82
N SER A 34 -18.59 -10.26 30.08
CA SER A 34 -18.80 -11.70 29.96
C SER A 34 -17.59 -12.38 29.30
N HIS A 35 -17.50 -13.70 29.47
CA HIS A 35 -16.43 -14.48 28.83
C HIS A 35 -16.43 -14.35 27.30
N GLU A 36 -17.62 -14.20 26.70
CA GLU A 36 -17.79 -14.02 25.26
C GLU A 36 -17.28 -12.64 24.82
N GLU A 37 -17.70 -11.57 25.49
CA GLU A 37 -17.24 -10.20 25.18
C GLU A 37 -15.72 -10.06 25.37
N PHE A 38 -15.16 -10.68 26.40
CA PHE A 38 -13.71 -10.69 26.60
C PHE A 38 -12.99 -11.44 25.47
N LEU A 39 -13.50 -12.60 25.05
CA LEU A 39 -12.91 -13.38 23.97
C LEU A 39 -12.96 -12.63 22.64
N GLU A 40 -14.08 -11.96 22.34
CA GLU A 40 -14.22 -11.11 21.17
C GLU A 40 -13.19 -9.97 21.18
N LEU A 41 -13.06 -9.27 22.31
CA LEU A 41 -12.14 -8.14 22.47
C LEU A 41 -10.67 -8.53 22.20
N ILE A 42 -10.20 -9.62 22.81
CA ILE A 42 -8.80 -10.04 22.67
C ILE A 42 -8.49 -10.61 21.27
N VAL A 43 -9.47 -11.25 20.63
CA VAL A 43 -9.32 -11.73 19.25
C VAL A 43 -9.29 -10.54 18.29
N GLN A 44 -10.12 -9.53 18.51
CA GLN A 44 -10.15 -8.32 17.71
C GLN A 44 -8.81 -7.55 17.78
N ASP A 45 -8.16 -7.49 18.93
CA ASP A 45 -6.81 -6.91 19.07
C ASP A 45 -5.80 -7.61 18.15
N GLU A 46 -5.80 -8.95 18.11
CA GLU A 46 -4.91 -9.70 17.22
C GLU A 46 -5.21 -9.44 15.75
N VAL A 47 -6.49 -9.43 15.37
CA VAL A 47 -6.93 -9.13 14.00
C VAL A 47 -6.45 -7.74 13.58
N ASN A 48 -6.64 -6.73 14.43
CA ASN A 48 -6.22 -5.36 14.19
C ASN A 48 -4.70 -5.27 13.96
N VAL A 49 -3.90 -5.90 14.83
CA VAL A 49 -2.44 -5.91 14.70
C VAL A 49 -1.99 -6.59 13.41
N ARG A 50 -2.62 -7.71 13.02
CA ARG A 50 -2.32 -8.40 11.76
C ARG A 50 -2.66 -7.53 10.54
N GLN A 51 -3.82 -6.88 10.55
CA GLN A 51 -4.24 -5.97 9.47
C GLN A 51 -3.29 -4.78 9.33
N GLN A 52 -2.90 -4.15 10.45
CA GLN A 52 -1.94 -3.04 10.46
C GLN A 52 -0.58 -3.46 9.90
N ARG A 53 -0.05 -4.61 10.32
CA ARG A 53 1.22 -5.14 9.81
C ARG A 53 1.15 -5.48 8.32
N LEU A 54 0.04 -6.05 7.86
CA LEU A 54 -0.19 -6.33 6.44
C LEU A 54 -0.17 -5.04 5.62
N LEU A 55 -0.90 -4.01 6.07
CA LEU A 55 -0.97 -2.71 5.41
C LEU A 55 0.42 -2.05 5.38
N ALA A 56 1.12 -2.00 6.52
CA ALA A 56 2.48 -1.45 6.59
C ALA A 56 3.45 -2.15 5.63
N ARG A 57 3.37 -3.49 5.54
CA ARG A 57 4.17 -4.27 4.60
C ARG A 57 3.84 -3.92 3.15
N ARG A 58 2.57 -3.76 2.79
CA ARG A 58 2.14 -3.38 1.43
C ARG A 58 2.58 -1.97 1.08
N VAL A 59 2.42 -0.99 1.99
CA VAL A 59 2.92 0.38 1.79
C VAL A 59 4.42 0.38 1.54
N LYS A 60 5.19 -0.36 2.36
CA LYS A 60 6.65 -0.50 2.15
C LYS A 60 6.99 -1.15 0.81
N ALA A 61 6.26 -2.21 0.42
CA ALA A 61 6.47 -2.90 -0.84
C ALA A 61 6.15 -2.02 -2.07
N ALA A 62 5.20 -1.09 -1.92
CA ALA A 62 4.81 -0.18 -3.00
C ALA A 62 5.87 0.85 -3.37
N ALA A 63 6.89 1.06 -2.53
CA ALA A 63 8.03 1.92 -2.84
C ALA A 63 7.67 3.37 -3.20
N PHE A 64 6.58 3.91 -2.63
CA PHE A 64 6.28 5.33 -2.73
C PHE A 64 7.41 6.17 -2.14
N GLY A 65 7.84 7.22 -2.85
CA GLY A 65 8.89 8.13 -2.36
C GLY A 65 8.40 9.04 -1.22
N GLN A 66 7.12 9.40 -1.23
CA GLN A 66 6.45 10.19 -0.20
C GLN A 66 5.02 9.68 0.00
N THR A 67 4.49 9.83 1.21
CA THR A 67 3.07 9.55 1.45
C THR A 67 2.25 10.72 0.92
N ARG A 68 1.38 10.45 -0.05
CA ARG A 68 0.41 11.41 -0.59
C ARG A 68 -0.97 10.80 -0.45
N LEU A 69 -1.82 11.36 0.39
CA LEU A 69 -3.18 10.86 0.57
C LEU A 69 -4.17 11.68 -0.25
N LEU A 70 -5.36 11.11 -0.48
CA LEU A 70 -6.39 11.78 -1.26
C LEU A 70 -6.94 12.99 -0.48
N GLU A 71 -6.98 12.88 0.84
CA GLU A 71 -7.38 13.93 1.77
C GLU A 71 -6.46 15.16 1.71
N ASP A 72 -5.19 14.96 1.33
CA ASP A 72 -4.19 16.03 1.20
C ASP A 72 -4.28 16.76 -0.15
N PHE A 73 -5.15 16.32 -1.07
CA PHE A 73 -5.23 16.91 -2.40
C PHE A 73 -6.13 18.15 -2.42
N ASP A 74 -5.55 19.31 -2.72
CA ASP A 74 -6.32 20.53 -2.91
C ASP A 74 -6.98 20.57 -4.29
N PHE A 75 -8.26 20.21 -4.33
CA PHE A 75 -9.08 20.31 -5.55
C PHE A 75 -9.42 21.75 -5.96
N ALA A 76 -9.25 22.75 -5.09
CA ALA A 76 -9.43 24.15 -5.46
C ALA A 76 -8.26 24.65 -6.34
N PHE A 77 -7.05 24.11 -6.11
CA PHE A 77 -5.86 24.42 -6.92
C PHE A 77 -6.02 24.02 -8.40
N ASN A 78 -6.73 22.93 -8.69
CA ASN A 78 -7.01 22.52 -10.06
C ASN A 78 -8.49 22.15 -10.29
N PRO A 79 -9.33 23.13 -10.69
CA PRO A 79 -10.75 22.93 -10.94
C PRO A 79 -11.06 21.98 -12.10
N SER A 80 -10.09 21.72 -12.99
CA SER A 80 -10.28 20.80 -14.11
C SER A 80 -10.35 19.33 -13.68
N VAL A 81 -9.81 19.00 -12.49
CA VAL A 81 -9.89 17.66 -11.92
C VAL A 81 -11.27 17.48 -11.29
N LYS A 82 -12.10 16.67 -11.94
CA LYS A 82 -13.44 16.37 -11.45
C LYS A 82 -13.35 15.49 -10.21
N ARG A 83 -13.66 16.07 -9.04
CA ARG A 83 -13.71 15.36 -7.74
C ARG A 83 -14.40 14.01 -7.84
N LYS A 84 -15.61 13.98 -8.43
CA LYS A 84 -16.40 12.76 -8.60
C LYS A 84 -15.59 11.63 -9.25
N GLN A 85 -14.88 11.91 -10.35
CA GLN A 85 -14.08 10.91 -11.04
C GLN A 85 -12.94 10.38 -10.16
N ILE A 86 -12.26 11.24 -9.40
CA ILE A 86 -11.18 10.80 -8.51
C ILE A 86 -11.73 9.94 -7.36
N PHE A 87 -12.88 10.29 -6.79
CA PHE A 87 -13.54 9.45 -5.79
C PHE A 87 -14.03 8.12 -6.37
N ASP A 88 -14.53 8.10 -7.61
CA ASP A 88 -14.89 6.86 -8.29
C ASP A 88 -13.64 5.97 -8.47
N LEU A 89 -12.49 6.54 -8.85
CA LEU A 89 -11.22 5.81 -8.93
C LEU A 89 -10.72 5.30 -7.57
N SER A 90 -10.99 6.04 -6.48
CA SER A 90 -10.59 5.65 -5.13
C SER A 90 -11.34 4.41 -4.63
N THR A 91 -12.47 4.04 -5.25
CA THR A 91 -13.13 2.74 -5.00
C THR A 91 -12.33 1.54 -5.51
N CYS A 92 -11.32 1.78 -6.35
CA CYS A 92 -10.48 0.77 -6.99
C CYS A 92 -11.25 -0.21 -7.88
N LEU A 93 -12.46 0.16 -8.33
CA LEU A 93 -13.24 -0.64 -9.27
C LEU A 93 -12.47 -0.89 -10.57
N PHE A 94 -11.73 0.11 -11.06
CA PHE A 94 -10.91 -0.01 -12.27
C PHE A 94 -9.87 -1.14 -12.18
N ILE A 95 -9.30 -1.41 -10.99
CA ILE A 95 -8.35 -2.51 -10.78
C ILE A 95 -9.07 -3.85 -10.92
N ARG A 96 -10.27 -3.97 -10.32
CA ARG A 96 -11.09 -5.20 -10.39
C ARG A 96 -11.58 -5.49 -11.80
N GLU A 97 -11.82 -4.44 -12.58
CA GLU A 97 -12.25 -4.52 -13.96
C GLU A 97 -11.07 -4.57 -14.95
N HIS A 98 -9.83 -4.62 -14.47
CA HIS A 98 -8.61 -4.64 -15.28
C HIS A 98 -8.55 -3.50 -16.32
N ARG A 99 -8.95 -2.29 -15.91
CA ARG A 99 -8.86 -1.08 -16.76
C ARG A 99 -7.62 -0.27 -16.42
N ASP A 100 -6.96 0.24 -17.45
CA ASP A 100 -5.82 1.13 -17.28
C ASP A 100 -6.26 2.58 -17.03
N LEU A 101 -5.42 3.32 -16.31
CA LEU A 101 -5.59 4.75 -16.06
C LEU A 101 -4.41 5.52 -16.64
N LEU A 102 -4.71 6.58 -17.39
CA LEU A 102 -3.73 7.52 -17.91
C LEU A 102 -4.08 8.93 -17.46
N PHE A 103 -3.17 9.58 -16.72
CA PHE A 103 -3.30 10.99 -16.37
C PHE A 103 -2.59 11.87 -17.39
N VAL A 104 -3.36 12.68 -18.11
CA VAL A 104 -2.87 13.59 -19.15
C VAL A 104 -3.02 15.05 -18.73
N GLY A 105 -2.14 15.92 -19.19
CA GLY A 105 -2.24 17.38 -19.05
C GLY A 105 -0.91 18.04 -18.66
N PRO A 106 -0.90 19.34 -18.34
CA PRO A 106 0.34 20.07 -18.10
C PRO A 106 1.07 19.62 -16.83
N PRO A 107 2.38 19.90 -16.72
CA PRO A 107 3.14 19.67 -15.49
C PRO A 107 2.61 20.51 -14.34
N GLY A 108 2.81 20.05 -13.11
CA GLY A 108 2.43 20.80 -11.90
C GLY A 108 0.95 20.74 -11.51
N VAL A 109 0.09 20.03 -12.26
CA VAL A 109 -1.35 19.97 -11.96
C VAL A 109 -1.77 18.86 -10.98
N GLY A 110 -0.80 18.23 -10.32
CA GLY A 110 -1.06 17.25 -9.26
C GLY A 110 -1.25 15.79 -9.71
N LYS A 111 -0.87 15.42 -10.94
CA LYS A 111 -1.00 14.04 -11.46
C LYS A 111 -0.32 13.00 -10.58
N THR A 112 0.94 13.24 -10.21
CA THR A 112 1.69 12.36 -9.34
C THR A 112 1.05 12.22 -7.96
N HIS A 113 0.56 13.33 -7.40
CA HIS A 113 -0.14 13.28 -6.12
C HIS A 113 -1.36 12.36 -6.24
N LEU A 114 -2.18 12.55 -7.27
CA LEU A 114 -3.37 11.73 -7.51
C LEU A 114 -3.01 10.26 -7.73
N ALA A 115 -1.96 9.96 -8.50
CA ALA A 115 -1.51 8.60 -8.75
C ALA A 115 -1.07 7.92 -7.44
N GLN A 116 -0.24 8.58 -6.63
CA GLN A 116 0.17 8.06 -5.33
C GLN A 116 -0.99 7.93 -4.35
N ALA A 117 -1.92 8.90 -4.31
CA ALA A 117 -3.12 8.86 -3.47
C ALA A 117 -4.04 7.69 -3.82
N ILE A 118 -4.29 7.46 -5.11
CA ILE A 118 -5.06 6.29 -5.58
C ILE A 118 -4.30 5.00 -5.24
N GLY A 119 -2.98 4.97 -5.40
CA GLY A 119 -2.16 3.83 -5.01
C GLY A 119 -2.25 3.52 -3.51
N HIS A 120 -2.19 4.52 -2.64
CA HIS A 120 -2.41 4.34 -1.20
C HIS A 120 -3.81 3.82 -0.89
N GLN A 121 -4.83 4.31 -1.59
CA GLN A 121 -6.19 3.83 -1.44
C GLN A 121 -6.34 2.38 -1.91
N ALA A 122 -5.70 1.99 -3.01
CA ALA A 122 -5.67 0.61 -3.48
C ALA A 122 -5.06 -0.33 -2.43
N ILE A 123 -4.00 0.09 -1.75
CA ILE A 123 -3.43 -0.68 -0.63
C ILE A 123 -4.43 -0.86 0.51
N ARG A 124 -5.18 0.20 0.87
CA ARG A 124 -6.25 0.14 1.88
C ARG A 124 -7.38 -0.80 1.45
N CYS A 125 -7.71 -0.82 0.17
CA CYS A 125 -8.68 -1.75 -0.43
C CYS A 125 -8.16 -3.19 -0.56
N GLY A 126 -6.90 -3.45 -0.19
CA GLY A 126 -6.33 -4.79 -0.11
C GLY A 126 -5.46 -5.20 -1.30
N PHE A 127 -5.21 -4.30 -2.25
CA PHE A 127 -4.38 -4.56 -3.42
C PHE A 127 -2.88 -4.44 -3.13
N GLN A 128 -2.07 -5.18 -3.87
CA GLN A 128 -0.63 -5.00 -3.98
C GLN A 128 -0.35 -3.93 -5.03
N VAL A 129 0.37 -2.89 -4.63
CA VAL A 129 0.72 -1.77 -5.51
C VAL A 129 2.24 -1.72 -5.64
N TYR A 130 2.73 -1.28 -6.78
CA TYR A 130 4.14 -0.93 -6.97
C TYR A 130 4.25 0.40 -7.72
N TYR A 131 5.03 1.32 -7.18
CA TYR A 131 5.29 2.63 -7.77
C TYR A 131 6.74 2.70 -8.25
N ARG A 132 6.94 3.19 -9.47
CA ARG A 132 8.26 3.43 -10.04
C ARG A 132 8.24 4.65 -10.96
N SER A 133 9.36 5.38 -11.01
CA SER A 133 9.52 6.38 -12.07
C SER A 133 9.81 5.69 -13.40
N ILE A 134 9.44 6.30 -14.53
CA ILE A 134 9.78 5.76 -15.86
C ILE A 134 11.30 5.62 -16.04
N PHE A 135 12.08 6.56 -15.51
CA PHE A 135 13.55 6.53 -15.58
C PHE A 135 14.15 5.37 -14.80
N ASP A 136 13.66 5.12 -13.59
CA ASP A 136 14.14 4.02 -12.78
C ASP A 136 13.67 2.68 -13.34
N LEU A 137 12.47 2.61 -13.92
CA LEU A 137 11.97 1.43 -14.62
C LEU A 137 12.87 1.07 -15.82
N VAL A 138 13.18 2.05 -16.68
CA VAL A 138 14.08 1.85 -17.82
C VAL A 138 15.48 1.45 -17.36
N ARG A 139 15.99 2.05 -16.29
CA ARG A 139 17.29 1.68 -15.72
C ARG A 139 17.30 0.24 -15.20
N ASP A 140 16.27 -0.15 -14.44
CA ASP A 140 16.16 -1.50 -13.90
C ASP A 140 16.18 -2.53 -15.06
N PHE A 141 15.48 -2.27 -16.18
CA PHE A 141 15.52 -3.14 -17.36
C PHE A 141 16.88 -3.16 -18.07
N LEU A 142 17.54 -2.02 -18.25
CA LEU A 142 18.87 -1.95 -18.88
C LEU A 142 19.94 -2.68 -18.04
N GLU A 143 19.89 -2.58 -16.72
CA GLU A 143 20.79 -3.32 -15.83
C GLU A 143 20.54 -4.83 -15.90
N GLU A 144 19.27 -5.26 -16.00
CA GLU A 144 18.90 -6.67 -16.15
C GLU A 144 19.32 -7.29 -17.48
N GLU A 145 19.34 -6.56 -18.59
CA GLU A 145 19.85 -7.07 -19.87
C GLU A 145 21.35 -7.39 -19.83
N THR A 146 22.12 -6.68 -18.99
CA THR A 146 23.57 -6.87 -18.89
C THR A 146 23.97 -8.06 -18.02
N LEU A 147 23.09 -8.50 -17.12
CA LEU A 147 23.30 -9.64 -16.23
C LEU A 147 22.56 -10.83 -16.82
N ALA A 148 23.21 -11.99 -16.99
CA ALA A 148 22.67 -13.17 -17.67
C ALA A 148 21.48 -13.89 -16.96
N GLY A 149 20.58 -13.16 -16.29
CA GLY A 149 19.43 -13.66 -15.54
C GLY A 149 18.27 -12.66 -15.49
N ALA A 150 17.74 -12.29 -16.66
CA ALA A 150 16.68 -11.30 -16.88
C ALA A 150 15.29 -11.61 -16.26
N THR A 151 15.14 -12.69 -15.48
CA THR A 151 13.83 -13.16 -15.00
C THR A 151 13.45 -12.67 -13.60
N LYS A 152 14.41 -12.22 -12.78
CA LYS A 152 14.12 -11.88 -11.38
C LYS A 152 13.48 -10.50 -11.20
N GLY A 153 13.92 -9.48 -11.92
CA GLY A 153 13.43 -8.13 -11.70
C GLY A 153 12.14 -7.83 -12.45
N LEU A 154 11.89 -8.44 -13.61
CA LEU A 154 10.56 -8.40 -14.26
C LEU A 154 9.43 -8.87 -13.32
N SER A 155 9.68 -9.88 -12.47
CA SER A 155 8.66 -10.38 -11.53
C SER A 155 8.14 -9.32 -10.58
N ARG A 156 8.91 -8.26 -10.29
CA ARG A 156 8.51 -7.19 -9.38
C ARG A 156 7.49 -6.23 -10.00
N TYR A 157 7.50 -6.15 -11.34
CA TYR A 157 6.58 -5.34 -12.14
C TYR A 157 5.29 -6.11 -12.46
N LEU A 158 5.33 -7.44 -12.49
CA LEU A 158 4.20 -8.31 -12.85
C LEU A 158 3.38 -8.83 -11.66
N LYS A 159 3.97 -8.90 -10.46
CA LYS A 159 3.28 -9.35 -9.24
C LYS A 159 2.20 -8.40 -8.67
N PRO A 160 2.35 -7.07 -8.70
CA PRO A 160 1.37 -6.18 -8.07
C PRO A 160 0.08 -6.14 -8.89
N ASP A 161 -1.05 -5.97 -8.19
CA ASP A 161 -2.37 -5.76 -8.81
C ASP A 161 -2.45 -4.39 -9.52
N LEU A 162 -1.65 -3.41 -9.07
CA LEU A 162 -1.54 -2.09 -9.68
C LEU A 162 -0.07 -1.68 -9.79
N LEU A 163 0.39 -1.49 -11.03
CA LEU A 163 1.68 -0.87 -11.34
C LEU A 163 1.46 0.61 -11.68
N ILE A 164 2.11 1.51 -10.94
CA ILE A 164 2.10 2.95 -11.20
C ILE A 164 3.45 3.34 -11.77
N ILE A 165 3.44 3.84 -13.01
CA ILE A 165 4.61 4.37 -13.68
C ILE A 165 4.43 5.88 -13.79
N ASP A 166 5.36 6.64 -13.22
CA ASP A 166 5.25 8.10 -13.16
C ASP A 166 6.49 8.81 -13.72
N ASP A 167 6.27 9.99 -14.30
CA ASP A 167 7.30 10.81 -14.95
C ASP A 167 7.86 11.87 -13.99
N MET A 168 8.27 11.45 -12.78
CA MET A 168 8.86 12.38 -11.82
C MET A 168 10.37 12.53 -12.01
N GLY A 169 10.74 13.42 -12.92
CA GLY A 169 12.04 14.09 -12.94
C GLY A 169 12.52 14.44 -14.34
N LEU A 170 13.08 15.65 -14.51
CA LEU A 170 13.85 16.09 -15.68
C LEU A 170 15.18 15.31 -15.83
N LYS A 171 15.16 13.98 -15.73
CA LYS A 171 16.30 13.14 -16.08
C LYS A 171 16.21 12.87 -17.58
N GLN A 172 17.32 12.92 -18.29
CA GLN A 172 17.30 12.48 -19.68
C GLN A 172 17.15 10.96 -19.71
N LEU A 173 16.29 10.44 -20.58
CA LEU A 173 16.23 9.01 -20.84
C LEU A 173 17.62 8.54 -21.31
N PRO A 174 18.09 7.37 -20.85
CA PRO A 174 19.30 6.77 -21.40
C PRO A 174 19.24 6.72 -22.94
N LYS A 175 20.36 6.93 -23.63
CA LYS A 175 20.42 7.04 -25.10
C LYS A 175 19.96 5.79 -25.89
N LYS A 176 19.52 4.72 -25.22
CA LYS A 176 19.09 3.44 -25.80
C LYS A 176 17.62 3.09 -25.50
N SER A 177 16.80 4.03 -25.03
CA SER A 177 15.43 3.77 -24.55
C SER A 177 14.34 3.79 -25.63
N GLY A 178 14.68 4.06 -26.89
CA GLY A 178 13.74 4.00 -28.01
C GLY A 178 14.25 3.00 -29.04
N GLU A 179 13.34 2.15 -29.54
CA GLU A 179 13.58 1.45 -30.81
C GLU A 179 13.64 2.50 -31.94
N TYR A 180 14.51 2.25 -32.92
CA TYR A 180 14.68 3.09 -34.12
C TYR A 180 13.48 3.03 -35.05
#